data_AF-A0AAW0XQ44-F1
#
_entry.id   AF-A0AAW0XQ44-F1
#
_cell.length_a   1.000
_cell.length_b   1.000
_cell.length_c   1.000
_cell.angle_alpha   90.00
_cell.angle_beta   90.00
_cell.angle_gamma   90.00
#
_symmetry.space_group_name_H-M   'P 1'
#
loop_
_entity.id
_entity.type
_entity.pdbx_description
1 polymer ?
#
loop_
_entity_poly.entity_id
_entity_poly.type
_entity_poly.pdbx_seq_one_letter_code
_entity_poly.pdbx_strand_id
1 'polypeptide(L)'
;MPHKLLFHVAQVSSEDESGRAKELLQQGPGVKGWLSARFCLYPQELIFQLRERCHLSKVQILVHQHLIPEKVELHIGDVMPGKEIALFNAKFALLGYVSLSDNEHSQFKARELKSVTVECTGTFLKLLLHKNHLNRNNLFNQVGLVAINVLGNEVEANNNSVSPDGDGGQVPAGDPQAVPLYHDLAFAMYVDTQVAATIRTLEDRRAAAVREKRYEYANKLAAAVSQLRTAGERLGKYEIEKRHAIDTENYERAKIKKEQAEEYREQVYKALEIEDLLERKGKVERNDLVDSKGPRKLPAPPRQRLKAHSRDTSPAPAYTPTAPTHLPPPRLTSTPPKPPPTPPKSPSPPPIKAPTAPLPDLRPPHQQVITPRPPPSPGRAHLPAPPSPAPYTTPPSHSPYYSYDERALPALKQ
;
A
#
# COMPACT_ATOMS: atom_id res chain seq x y z
N MET A 1 -21.05 -12.53 1.62
CA MET A 1 -20.30 -11.36 2.10
C MET A 1 -19.25 -11.05 1.05
N PRO A 2 -19.04 -9.77 0.69
CA PRO A 2 -18.06 -9.42 -0.34
C PRO A 2 -16.67 -9.90 0.04
N HIS A 3 -16.00 -10.59 -0.87
CA HIS A 3 -14.63 -11.08 -0.74
C HIS A 3 -13.71 -10.41 -1.76
N LYS A 4 -12.41 -10.64 -1.58
CA LYS A 4 -11.40 -10.20 -2.55
C LYS A 4 -11.54 -10.98 -3.86
N LEU A 5 -11.83 -10.27 -4.94
CA LEU A 5 -11.94 -10.81 -6.28
C LEU A 5 -10.56 -10.98 -6.92
N LEU A 6 -10.37 -12.10 -7.60
CA LEU A 6 -9.17 -12.38 -8.37
C LEU A 6 -9.31 -11.84 -9.79
N PHE A 7 -8.22 -11.28 -10.31
CA PHE A 7 -8.13 -10.74 -11.66
C PHE A 7 -6.75 -11.02 -12.25
N HIS A 8 -6.64 -10.80 -13.55
CA HIS A 8 -5.36 -10.70 -14.25
C HIS A 8 -5.28 -9.36 -15.00
N VAL A 9 -4.07 -8.95 -15.37
CA VAL A 9 -3.88 -7.77 -16.22
C VAL A 9 -4.17 -8.16 -17.66
N ALA A 10 -5.25 -7.63 -18.23
CA ALA A 10 -5.65 -7.87 -19.61
C ALA A 10 -4.91 -6.94 -20.58
N GLN A 11 -4.73 -5.67 -20.20
CA GLN A 11 -4.05 -4.67 -21.02
C GLN A 11 -3.43 -3.57 -20.15
N VAL A 12 -2.33 -3.01 -20.64
CA VAL A 12 -1.69 -1.82 -20.10
C VAL A 12 -1.19 -0.95 -21.26
N SER A 13 -1.34 0.38 -21.16
CA SER A 13 -0.89 1.31 -22.21
C SER A 13 0.63 1.45 -22.27
N SER A 14 1.30 1.45 -21.11
CA SER A 14 2.76 1.43 -21.02
C SER A 14 3.22 0.95 -19.64
N GLU A 15 4.46 0.50 -19.53
CA GLU A 15 5.06 0.13 -18.27
C GLU A 15 6.58 0.36 -18.29
N ASP A 16 7.15 0.74 -17.14
CA ASP A 16 8.59 0.81 -16.92
C ASP A 16 9.12 -0.58 -16.49
N GLU A 17 10.38 -0.87 -16.83
CA GLU A 17 11.03 -2.14 -16.45
C GLU A 17 11.08 -2.34 -14.93
N SER A 18 11.23 -1.25 -14.17
CA SER A 18 11.28 -1.27 -12.71
C SER A 18 9.91 -1.47 -12.03
N GLY A 19 8.81 -1.41 -12.79
CA GLY A 19 7.44 -1.49 -12.27
C GLY A 19 6.46 -2.05 -13.29
N ARG A 20 6.54 -3.37 -13.54
CA ARG A 20 5.68 -4.08 -14.48
C ARG A 20 4.26 -4.25 -13.95
N ALA A 21 3.25 -4.28 -14.84
CA ALA A 21 1.86 -4.42 -14.45
C ALA A 21 1.55 -5.71 -13.67
N LYS A 22 2.34 -6.77 -13.90
CA LYS A 22 2.24 -8.05 -13.17
C LYS A 22 2.48 -7.90 -11.66
N GLU A 23 3.22 -6.87 -11.22
CA GLU A 23 3.42 -6.59 -9.79
C GLU A 23 2.10 -6.30 -9.07
N LEU A 24 1.09 -5.76 -9.77
CA LEU A 24 -0.24 -5.48 -9.20
C LEU A 24 -1.05 -6.74 -8.85
N LEU A 25 -0.64 -7.91 -9.33
CA LEU A 25 -1.27 -9.19 -8.99
C LEU A 25 -0.85 -9.69 -7.61
N GLN A 26 0.23 -9.13 -7.05
CA GLN A 26 0.76 -9.48 -5.75
C GLN A 26 0.56 -8.30 -4.79
N GLN A 27 0.34 -8.61 -3.52
CA GLN A 27 0.25 -7.62 -2.45
C GLN A 27 1.18 -8.07 -1.33
N GLY A 28 1.92 -7.12 -0.77
CA GLY A 28 2.87 -7.38 0.31
C GLY A 28 3.85 -6.24 0.52
N PRO A 29 4.59 -6.22 1.64
CA PRO A 29 5.53 -5.13 1.97
C PRO A 29 6.59 -4.89 0.89
N GLY A 30 7.02 -5.95 0.19
CA GLY A 30 8.09 -5.85 -0.80
C GLY A 30 7.65 -5.53 -2.22
N VAL A 31 6.36 -5.43 -2.55
CA VAL A 31 5.93 -5.22 -3.95
C VAL A 31 6.25 -3.80 -4.40
N LYS A 32 6.70 -3.65 -5.65
CA LYS A 32 7.02 -2.33 -6.23
C LYS A 32 5.76 -1.68 -6.82
N GLY A 33 4.89 -2.51 -7.38
CA GLY A 33 3.73 -2.08 -8.13
C GLY A 33 4.05 -1.73 -9.58
N TRP A 34 3.06 -1.17 -10.27
CA TRP A 34 3.16 -0.73 -11.65
C TRP A 34 3.58 0.73 -11.75
N LEU A 35 4.46 1.03 -12.70
CA LEU A 35 4.85 2.36 -13.11
C LEU A 35 4.63 2.52 -14.61
N SER A 36 4.07 3.64 -15.06
CA SER A 36 4.02 3.97 -16.49
C SER A 36 5.43 4.11 -17.08
N ALA A 37 5.57 4.02 -18.40
CA ALA A 37 6.84 4.39 -19.05
C ALA A 37 7.23 5.85 -18.73
N ARG A 38 8.53 6.15 -18.78
CA ARG A 38 9.04 7.52 -18.63
C ARG A 38 8.51 8.43 -19.74
N PHE A 39 8.15 9.66 -19.39
CA PHE A 39 7.58 10.64 -20.32
C PHE A 39 6.36 10.13 -21.09
N CYS A 40 5.51 9.34 -20.43
CA CYS A 40 4.33 8.75 -21.05
C CYS A 40 3.31 9.80 -21.50
N LEU A 41 2.48 9.44 -22.48
CA LEU A 41 1.34 10.26 -22.89
C LEU A 41 0.14 9.97 -21.99
N TYR A 42 -0.57 11.00 -21.56
CA TYR A 42 -1.76 10.83 -20.73
C TYR A 42 -3.06 10.77 -21.55
N PRO A 43 -4.09 10.05 -21.07
CA PRO A 43 -4.09 9.20 -19.85
C PRO A 43 -3.39 7.85 -20.08
N GLN A 44 -2.89 7.26 -19.00
CA GLN A 44 -2.41 5.87 -18.98
C GLN A 44 -3.56 4.92 -18.63
N GLU A 45 -3.66 3.80 -19.35
CA GLU A 45 -4.74 2.82 -19.22
C GLU A 45 -4.22 1.52 -18.58
N LEU A 46 -4.98 1.02 -17.61
CA LEU A 46 -4.84 -0.32 -17.04
C LEU A 46 -6.18 -1.03 -17.09
N ILE A 47 -6.22 -2.22 -17.68
CA ILE A 47 -7.43 -3.05 -17.74
C ILE A 47 -7.17 -4.38 -17.04
N PHE A 48 -8.00 -4.65 -16.04
CA PHE A 48 -8.01 -5.90 -15.29
C PHE A 48 -9.22 -6.72 -15.70
N GLN A 49 -9.01 -7.99 -16.01
CA GLN A 49 -10.09 -8.94 -16.26
C GLN A 49 -10.28 -9.81 -15.03
N LEU A 50 -11.50 -9.77 -14.49
CA LEU A 50 -11.95 -10.62 -13.39
C LEU A 50 -12.05 -12.07 -13.89
N ARG A 51 -11.88 -13.04 -12.98
CA ARG A 51 -12.00 -14.46 -13.35
C ARG A 51 -13.39 -14.80 -13.87
N GLU A 52 -14.41 -14.18 -13.30
CA GLU A 52 -15.81 -14.37 -13.63
C GLU A 52 -16.50 -13.01 -13.69
N ARG A 53 -17.75 -13.01 -14.16
CA ARG A 53 -18.62 -11.85 -14.04
C ARG A 53 -18.94 -11.64 -12.56
N CYS A 54 -18.54 -10.52 -12.00
CA CYS A 54 -18.72 -10.25 -10.57
C CYS A 54 -19.57 -8.99 -10.35
N HIS A 55 -20.26 -8.96 -9.23
CA HIS A 55 -20.83 -7.75 -8.66
C HIS A 55 -19.79 -7.13 -7.72
N LEU A 56 -19.26 -5.98 -8.12
CA LEU A 56 -18.25 -5.22 -7.37
C LEU A 56 -18.96 -4.33 -6.38
N SER A 57 -18.43 -4.28 -5.15
CA SER A 57 -18.88 -3.45 -4.03
C SER A 57 -17.87 -2.36 -3.68
N LYS A 58 -16.56 -2.63 -3.88
CA LYS A 58 -15.50 -1.69 -3.50
C LYS A 58 -14.23 -1.93 -4.31
N VAL A 59 -13.60 -0.84 -4.74
CA VAL A 59 -12.26 -0.84 -5.34
C VAL A 59 -11.34 -0.02 -4.45
N GLN A 60 -10.20 -0.59 -4.05
CA GLN A 60 -9.17 0.12 -3.30
C GLN A 60 -7.92 0.27 -4.18
N ILE A 61 -7.38 1.47 -4.25
CA ILE A 61 -6.22 1.82 -5.06
C ILE A 61 -5.17 2.45 -4.14
N LEU A 62 -3.99 1.85 -4.06
CA LEU A 62 -2.83 2.39 -3.36
C LEU A 62 -1.87 3.01 -4.38
N VAL A 63 -1.67 4.31 -4.28
CA VAL A 63 -0.93 5.10 -5.26
C VAL A 63 0.52 5.30 -4.80
N HIS A 64 1.43 5.36 -5.76
CA HIS A 64 2.85 5.61 -5.48
C HIS A 64 3.07 7.00 -4.87
N GLN A 65 3.96 7.11 -3.88
CA GLN A 65 4.10 8.29 -3.02
C GLN A 65 4.53 9.59 -3.71
N HIS A 66 5.12 9.51 -4.91
CA HIS A 66 5.50 10.68 -5.72
C HIS A 66 5.18 10.55 -7.21
N LEU A 67 4.72 9.39 -7.68
CA LEU A 67 4.29 9.19 -9.07
C LEU A 67 2.76 9.26 -9.12
N ILE A 68 2.22 10.36 -8.62
CA ILE A 68 0.81 10.47 -8.25
C ILE A 68 0.03 11.06 -9.43
N PRO A 69 -0.92 10.34 -10.05
CA PRO A 69 -1.85 10.94 -11.00
C PRO A 69 -2.75 11.96 -10.29
N GLU A 70 -3.09 13.07 -10.93
CA GLU A 70 -4.03 14.06 -10.40
C GLU A 70 -5.46 13.48 -10.28
N LYS A 71 -5.80 12.57 -11.20
CA LYS A 71 -7.12 11.95 -11.33
C LYS A 71 -7.00 10.51 -11.81
N VAL A 72 -7.80 9.63 -11.24
CA VAL A 72 -8.00 8.24 -11.71
C VAL A 72 -9.48 8.04 -12.03
N GLU A 73 -9.80 7.68 -13.27
CA GLU A 73 -11.17 7.34 -13.68
C GLU A 73 -11.35 5.83 -13.63
N LEU A 74 -12.51 5.39 -13.14
CA LEU A 74 -12.88 3.98 -13.02
C LEU A 74 -13.98 3.66 -14.02
N HIS A 75 -13.81 2.59 -14.78
CA HIS A 75 -14.79 2.09 -15.74
C HIS A 75 -15.06 0.61 -15.48
N ILE A 76 -16.33 0.22 -15.56
CA ILE A 76 -16.74 -1.19 -15.56
C ILE A 76 -16.95 -1.62 -17.00
N GLY A 77 -16.32 -2.72 -17.39
CA GLY A 77 -16.45 -3.33 -18.69
C GLY A 77 -17.19 -4.65 -18.59
N ASP A 78 -18.09 -4.88 -19.54
CA ASP A 78 -18.85 -6.10 -19.59
C ASP A 78 -19.06 -6.58 -21.03
N VAL A 79 -19.21 -7.89 -21.19
CA VAL A 79 -19.37 -8.52 -22.50
C VAL A 79 -20.84 -8.90 -22.67
N MET A 80 -21.37 -8.63 -23.85
CA MET A 80 -22.77 -8.97 -24.18
C MET A 80 -22.99 -10.48 -24.00
N PRO A 81 -24.14 -10.92 -23.46
CA PRO A 81 -24.49 -12.33 -23.37
C PRO A 81 -24.34 -13.04 -24.72
N GLY A 82 -23.77 -14.25 -24.70
CA GLY A 82 -23.55 -15.07 -25.91
C GLY A 82 -22.30 -14.74 -26.72
N LYS A 83 -21.51 -13.74 -26.32
CA LYS A 83 -20.17 -13.49 -26.88
C LYS A 83 -19.08 -14.09 -26.03
N GLU A 84 -17.95 -14.41 -26.65
CA GLU A 84 -16.73 -14.80 -25.94
C GLU A 84 -16.24 -13.65 -25.04
N ILE A 85 -15.85 -14.00 -23.81
CA ILE A 85 -15.28 -13.08 -22.82
C ILE A 85 -13.88 -12.66 -23.27
N ALA A 86 -13.85 -11.66 -24.14
CA ALA A 86 -12.63 -11.07 -24.68
C ALA A 86 -12.69 -9.55 -24.64
N LEU A 87 -11.54 -8.91 -24.43
CA LEU A 87 -11.44 -7.46 -24.23
C LEU A 87 -12.05 -6.64 -25.38
N PHE A 88 -11.87 -7.07 -26.63
CA PHE A 88 -12.44 -6.39 -27.80
C PHE A 88 -13.97 -6.45 -27.87
N ASN A 89 -14.59 -7.40 -27.18
CA ASN A 89 -16.05 -7.51 -27.07
C ASN A 89 -16.62 -6.73 -25.87
N ALA A 90 -15.76 -6.23 -24.98
CA ALA A 90 -16.17 -5.55 -23.77
C ALA A 90 -16.64 -4.12 -24.07
N LYS A 91 -17.80 -3.76 -23.53
CA LYS A 91 -18.31 -2.39 -23.51
C LYS A 91 -18.06 -1.78 -22.14
N PHE A 92 -17.41 -0.63 -22.12
CA PHE A 92 -17.06 0.07 -20.89
C PHE A 92 -18.04 1.19 -20.58
N ALA A 93 -18.48 1.25 -19.33
CA ALA A 93 -19.23 2.35 -18.75
C ALA A 93 -18.39 3.04 -17.68
N LEU A 94 -18.37 4.38 -17.70
CA LEU A 94 -17.71 5.19 -16.68
C LEU A 94 -18.48 5.06 -15.35
N LEU A 95 -17.79 4.64 -14.29
CA LEU A 95 -18.32 4.64 -12.93
C LEU A 95 -18.15 5.99 -12.26
N GLY A 96 -17.07 6.70 -12.60
CA GLY A 96 -16.71 7.98 -12.01
C GLY A 96 -15.20 8.14 -11.92
N TYR A 97 -14.76 9.06 -11.07
CA TYR A 97 -13.33 9.34 -10.88
C TYR A 97 -13.02 9.69 -9.43
N VAL A 98 -11.76 9.55 -9.08
CA VAL A 98 -11.19 10.03 -7.82
C VAL A 98 -10.03 10.96 -8.10
N SER A 99 -9.96 12.05 -7.34
CA SER A 99 -8.79 12.93 -7.29
C SER A 99 -7.88 12.52 -6.15
N LEU A 100 -6.58 12.70 -6.36
CA LEU A 100 -5.53 12.36 -5.40
C LEU A 100 -4.81 13.63 -4.96
N SER A 101 -4.26 13.61 -3.75
CA SER A 101 -3.47 14.72 -3.21
C SER A 101 -2.07 14.75 -3.82
N ASP A 102 -1.47 15.93 -3.94
CA ASP A 102 -0.08 16.09 -4.39
C ASP A 102 0.95 15.46 -3.44
N ASN A 103 0.52 15.16 -2.21
CA ASN A 103 1.30 14.58 -1.13
C ASN A 103 2.48 15.44 -0.65
N GLU A 104 2.44 16.76 -0.88
CA GLU A 104 3.49 17.69 -0.42
C GLU A 104 3.63 17.71 1.11
N HIS A 105 2.50 17.60 1.82
CA HIS A 105 2.43 17.62 3.29
C HIS A 105 3.28 16.52 3.94
N SER A 106 3.45 15.37 3.29
CA SER A 106 4.30 14.27 3.77
C SER A 106 5.72 14.32 3.19
N GLN A 107 6.05 15.35 2.42
CA GLN A 107 7.26 15.43 1.60
C GLN A 107 7.36 14.28 0.59
N PHE A 108 6.23 13.86 0.02
CA PHE A 108 6.13 12.74 -0.93
C PHE A 108 6.60 11.39 -0.36
N LYS A 109 6.42 11.18 0.94
CA LYS A 109 6.85 9.97 1.66
C LYS A 109 5.71 9.01 1.94
N ALA A 110 4.49 9.53 2.14
CA ALA A 110 3.30 8.71 2.41
C ALA A 110 2.69 8.16 1.11
N ARG A 111 2.08 6.98 1.16
CA ARG A 111 1.25 6.47 0.05
C ARG A 111 -0.21 6.81 0.31
N GLU A 112 -0.95 7.17 -0.73
CA GLU A 112 -2.38 7.46 -0.63
C GLU A 112 -3.20 6.22 -0.98
N LEU A 113 -4.06 5.79 -0.06
CA LEU A 113 -5.02 4.71 -0.27
C LEU A 113 -6.41 5.30 -0.51
N LYS A 114 -6.94 5.19 -1.72
CA LYS A 114 -8.34 5.51 -2.03
C LYS A 114 -9.19 4.26 -2.01
N SER A 115 -10.28 4.30 -1.26
CA SER A 115 -11.32 3.26 -1.28
C SER A 115 -12.58 3.86 -1.91
N VAL A 116 -13.00 3.30 -3.04
CA VAL A 116 -14.17 3.71 -3.81
C VAL A 116 -15.23 2.65 -3.67
N THR A 117 -16.37 2.98 -3.07
CA THR A 117 -17.54 2.11 -3.12
C THR A 117 -18.12 2.18 -4.52
N VAL A 118 -18.29 1.01 -5.15
CA VAL A 118 -18.88 0.87 -6.48
C VAL A 118 -19.97 -0.16 -6.36
N GLU A 119 -21.14 0.04 -6.96
CA GLU A 119 -22.24 -0.93 -6.95
C GLU A 119 -22.56 -1.28 -8.39
N CYS A 120 -21.74 -2.16 -8.98
CA CYS A 120 -21.77 -2.42 -10.41
C CYS A 120 -21.40 -3.87 -10.75
N THR A 121 -21.90 -4.36 -11.87
CA THR A 121 -21.62 -5.73 -12.35
C THR A 121 -20.84 -5.69 -13.65
N GLY A 122 -19.80 -6.52 -13.76
CA GLY A 122 -19.03 -6.66 -14.99
C GLY A 122 -17.92 -7.68 -14.89
N THR A 123 -17.13 -7.79 -15.95
CA THR A 123 -16.03 -8.76 -16.08
C THR A 123 -14.67 -8.07 -16.22
N PHE A 124 -14.66 -6.78 -16.56
CA PHE A 124 -13.45 -5.97 -16.71
C PHE A 124 -13.51 -4.74 -15.83
N LEU A 125 -12.42 -4.41 -15.16
CA LEU A 125 -12.22 -3.13 -14.49
C LEU A 125 -11.15 -2.35 -15.26
N LYS A 126 -11.48 -1.16 -15.74
CA LYS A 126 -10.54 -0.27 -16.42
C LYS A 126 -10.25 0.95 -15.56
N LEU A 127 -8.97 1.28 -15.39
CA LEU A 127 -8.49 2.50 -14.77
C LEU A 127 -7.84 3.40 -15.83
N LEU A 128 -8.21 4.68 -15.84
CA LEU A 128 -7.49 5.71 -16.60
C LEU A 128 -6.80 6.68 -15.63
N LEU A 129 -5.48 6.69 -15.66
CA LEU A 129 -4.63 7.53 -14.82
C LEU A 129 -4.20 8.77 -15.61
N HIS A 130 -4.65 9.93 -15.17
CA HIS A 130 -4.37 11.21 -15.83
C HIS A 130 -3.00 11.76 -15.46
N LYS A 131 -2.66 12.95 -15.96
CA LYS A 131 -1.39 13.65 -15.71
C LYS A 131 -0.99 13.62 -14.23
N ASN A 132 0.31 13.53 -13.95
CA ASN A 132 0.81 13.49 -12.58
C ASN A 132 0.83 14.87 -11.92
N HIS A 133 0.75 14.88 -10.58
CA HIS A 133 1.18 16.02 -9.79
C HIS A 133 2.68 16.23 -9.97
N LEU A 134 3.07 17.45 -10.35
CA LEU A 134 4.46 17.81 -10.53
C LEU A 134 5.17 17.85 -9.18
N ASN A 135 6.32 17.18 -9.08
CA ASN A 135 7.15 17.24 -7.88
C ASN A 135 8.60 16.88 -8.22
N ARG A 136 9.52 17.29 -7.33
CA ARG A 136 10.98 17.11 -7.50
C ARG A 136 11.44 15.65 -7.54
N ASN A 137 10.60 14.71 -7.09
CA ASN A 137 10.92 13.28 -7.07
C ASN A 137 10.46 12.56 -8.35
N ASN A 138 9.59 13.17 -9.15
CA ASN A 138 9.05 12.61 -10.39
C ASN A 138 9.60 13.35 -11.62
N LEU A 139 10.89 13.12 -11.90
CA LEU A 139 11.60 13.80 -12.99
C LEU A 139 11.10 13.41 -14.39
N PHE A 140 10.40 12.28 -14.50
CA PHE A 140 10.02 11.68 -15.77
C PHE A 140 8.53 11.82 -16.08
N ASN A 141 7.77 12.57 -15.28
CA ASN A 141 6.31 12.68 -15.41
C ASN A 141 5.66 11.30 -15.57
N GLN A 142 5.92 10.41 -14.61
CA GLN A 142 5.33 9.08 -14.55
C GLN A 142 4.13 9.08 -13.61
N VAL A 143 3.24 8.11 -13.79
CA VAL A 143 2.20 7.75 -12.82
C VAL A 143 2.40 6.30 -12.38
N GLY A 144 2.07 6.00 -11.13
CA GLY A 144 2.34 4.69 -10.55
C GLY A 144 1.27 4.24 -9.57
N LEU A 145 0.94 2.95 -9.63
CA LEU A 145 0.07 2.26 -8.69
C LEU A 145 0.90 1.21 -7.96
N VAL A 146 0.86 1.25 -6.64
CA VAL A 146 1.55 0.26 -5.81
C VAL A 146 0.73 -1.02 -5.76
N ALA A 147 -0.57 -0.90 -5.55
CA ALA A 147 -1.47 -2.05 -5.47
C ALA A 147 -2.92 -1.66 -5.76
N ILE A 148 -3.70 -2.65 -6.18
CA ILE A 148 -5.14 -2.54 -6.35
C ILE A 148 -5.82 -3.72 -5.65
N ASN A 149 -6.99 -3.47 -5.07
CA ASN A 149 -7.86 -4.46 -4.47
C ASN A 149 -9.27 -4.28 -5.01
N VAL A 150 -9.92 -5.38 -5.40
CA VAL A 150 -11.30 -5.37 -5.87
C VAL A 150 -12.10 -6.30 -4.97
N LEU A 151 -13.18 -5.79 -4.39
CA LEU A 151 -14.04 -6.52 -3.47
C LEU A 151 -15.44 -6.64 -4.05
N GLY A 152 -16.06 -7.80 -3.91
CA GLY A 152 -17.37 -8.10 -4.48
C GLY A 152 -17.74 -9.56 -4.30
N ASN A 153 -18.72 -10.02 -5.08
CA ASN A 153 -19.14 -11.42 -5.11
C ASN A 153 -19.21 -11.87 -6.58
N GLU A 154 -19.00 -13.16 -6.87
CA GLU A 154 -19.33 -13.71 -8.19
C GLU A 154 -20.84 -13.62 -8.46
N VAL A 155 -21.22 -13.37 -9.71
CA VAL A 155 -22.63 -13.43 -10.12
C VAL A 155 -22.92 -14.86 -10.56
N GLU A 156 -23.76 -15.57 -9.81
CA GLU A 156 -24.20 -16.92 -10.19
C GLU A 156 -24.91 -16.86 -11.55
N ALA A 157 -24.45 -17.68 -12.50
CA ALA A 157 -25.00 -17.74 -13.85
C ALA A 157 -26.42 -18.36 -13.92
N ASN A 158 -26.94 -18.88 -12.80
CA ASN A 158 -28.22 -19.57 -12.73
C ASN A 158 -29.15 -18.90 -11.72
N ASN A 159 -29.97 -17.95 -12.16
CA ASN A 159 -31.19 -17.61 -11.43
C ASN A 159 -32.41 -17.97 -12.26
N ASN A 160 -32.69 -19.28 -12.29
CA ASN A 160 -34.00 -19.81 -12.65
C ASN A 160 -34.48 -20.82 -11.60
N SER A 161 -34.33 -20.45 -10.32
CA SER A 161 -35.00 -21.08 -9.20
C SER A 161 -35.82 -20.02 -8.47
N VAL A 162 -36.94 -19.64 -9.09
CA VAL A 162 -38.11 -19.22 -8.32
C VAL A 162 -38.56 -20.46 -7.56
N SER A 163 -38.14 -20.60 -6.31
CA SER A 163 -38.84 -21.47 -5.36
C SER A 163 -40.04 -20.68 -4.84
N PRO A 164 -41.28 -21.07 -5.17
CA PRO A 164 -42.46 -20.35 -4.74
C PRO A 164 -42.93 -20.93 -3.42
N ASP A 165 -42.10 -20.98 -2.38
CA ASP A 165 -42.55 -21.35 -1.04
C ASP A 165 -41.67 -20.69 0.01
N GLY A 166 -42.28 -19.77 0.75
CA GLY A 166 -41.63 -19.00 1.79
C GLY A 166 -41.42 -19.84 3.06
N ASP A 167 -40.17 -19.90 3.51
CA ASP A 167 -39.87 -19.91 4.94
C ASP A 167 -38.56 -19.15 5.15
N GLY A 168 -38.69 -17.96 5.75
CA GLY A 168 -37.62 -17.01 5.95
C GLY A 168 -36.67 -17.48 7.03
N GLY A 169 -35.64 -18.23 6.64
CA GLY A 169 -34.46 -18.45 7.48
C GLY A 169 -33.80 -17.11 7.80
N GLN A 170 -33.99 -16.60 9.02
CA GLN A 170 -33.30 -15.44 9.54
C GLN A 170 -31.79 -15.68 9.50
N VAL A 171 -31.15 -15.14 8.47
CA VAL A 171 -29.69 -14.97 8.43
C VAL A 171 -29.32 -14.01 9.57
N PRO A 172 -28.34 -14.35 10.44
CA PRO A 172 -27.97 -13.48 11.53
C PRO A 172 -27.52 -12.12 10.97
N ALA A 173 -28.11 -11.04 11.50
CA ALA A 173 -27.80 -9.67 11.18
C ALA A 173 -26.36 -9.31 11.60
N GLY A 174 -25.37 -9.79 10.84
CA GLY A 174 -24.03 -9.20 10.80
C GLY A 174 -24.04 -8.06 9.79
N ASP A 175 -23.37 -6.94 10.12
CA ASP A 175 -23.22 -5.78 9.22
C ASP A 175 -22.80 -6.25 7.81
N PRO A 176 -23.68 -6.12 6.79
CA PRO A 176 -23.41 -6.61 5.44
C PRO A 176 -22.18 -5.97 4.77
N GLN A 177 -21.65 -4.88 5.36
CA GLN A 177 -20.51 -4.13 4.85
C GLN A 177 -19.19 -4.34 5.60
N ALA A 178 -19.16 -5.11 6.69
CA ALA A 178 -17.92 -5.36 7.44
C ALA A 178 -17.03 -6.36 6.68
N VAL A 179 -16.32 -5.89 5.66
CA VAL A 179 -15.25 -6.63 5.01
C VAL A 179 -14.23 -7.03 6.10
N PRO A 180 -13.92 -8.32 6.27
CA PRO A 180 -12.97 -8.75 7.28
C PRO A 180 -11.64 -8.00 7.12
N LEU A 181 -11.02 -7.57 8.23
CA LEU A 181 -9.85 -6.69 8.24
C LEU A 181 -8.68 -7.22 7.38
N TYR A 182 -8.54 -8.53 7.23
CA TYR A 182 -7.49 -9.17 6.43
C TYR A 182 -7.71 -9.14 4.90
N HIS A 183 -8.90 -8.72 4.46
CA HIS A 183 -9.20 -8.39 3.07
C HIS A 183 -8.91 -6.92 2.75
N ASP A 184 -8.59 -6.09 3.75
CA ASP A 184 -8.20 -4.69 3.53
C ASP A 184 -6.83 -4.58 2.86
N LEU A 185 -6.72 -3.66 1.90
CA LEU A 185 -5.49 -3.45 1.14
C LEU A 185 -4.34 -2.96 2.01
N ALA A 186 -4.58 -2.09 3.01
CA ALA A 186 -3.51 -1.61 3.86
C ALA A 186 -2.91 -2.77 4.66
N PHE A 187 -3.75 -3.63 5.24
CA PHE A 187 -3.28 -4.82 5.94
C PHE A 187 -2.41 -5.71 5.04
N ALA A 188 -2.87 -6.03 3.84
CA ALA A 188 -2.14 -6.89 2.90
C ALA A 188 -0.78 -6.30 2.47
N MET A 189 -0.64 -4.97 2.48
CA MET A 189 0.57 -4.27 2.02
C MET A 189 1.62 -4.08 3.11
N TYR A 190 1.25 -4.04 4.39
CA TYR A 190 2.20 -3.71 5.47
C TYR A 190 2.48 -4.88 6.42
N VAL A 191 1.72 -5.97 6.33
CA VAL A 191 1.92 -7.16 7.14
C VAL A 191 2.68 -8.21 6.34
N ASP A 192 3.65 -8.87 6.97
CA ASP A 192 4.35 -10.03 6.41
C ASP A 192 3.37 -11.07 5.84
N THR A 193 3.68 -11.58 4.65
CA THR A 193 2.78 -12.45 3.88
C THR A 193 2.43 -13.76 4.60
N GLN A 194 3.39 -14.37 5.32
CA GLN A 194 3.15 -15.60 6.08
C GLN A 194 2.31 -15.35 7.33
N VAL A 195 2.60 -14.26 8.03
CA VAL A 195 1.81 -13.83 9.20
C VAL A 195 0.38 -13.48 8.78
N ALA A 196 0.20 -12.76 7.67
CA ALA A 196 -1.11 -12.43 7.12
C ALA A 196 -1.92 -13.70 6.81
N ALA A 197 -1.31 -14.71 6.19
CA ALA A 197 -1.95 -16.00 5.94
C ALA A 197 -2.35 -16.71 7.25
N THR A 198 -1.49 -16.66 8.26
CA THR A 198 -1.75 -17.25 9.58
C THR A 198 -2.90 -16.54 10.29
N ILE A 199 -2.95 -15.21 10.25
CA ILE A 199 -4.03 -14.39 10.82
C ILE A 199 -5.39 -14.75 10.20
N ARG A 200 -5.45 -14.97 8.88
CA ARG A 200 -6.68 -15.41 8.20
C ARG A 200 -7.21 -16.71 8.79
N THR A 201 -6.34 -17.72 8.91
CA THR A 201 -6.72 -19.01 9.49
C THR A 201 -7.18 -18.89 10.95
N LEU A 202 -6.55 -18.01 11.74
CA LEU A 202 -6.94 -17.78 13.13
C LEU A 202 -8.30 -17.08 13.25
N GLU A 203 -8.62 -16.14 12.36
CA GLU A 203 -9.94 -15.49 12.33
C GLU A 203 -11.04 -16.47 11.90
N ASP A 204 -10.78 -17.34 10.92
CA ASP A 204 -11.72 -18.41 10.54
C ASP A 204 -11.99 -19.36 11.72
N ARG A 205 -10.93 -19.74 12.45
CA ARG A 205 -11.04 -20.54 13.68
C ARG A 205 -11.77 -19.80 14.78
N ARG A 206 -11.56 -18.50 14.92
CA ARG A 206 -12.24 -17.67 15.93
C ARG A 206 -13.73 -17.62 15.64
N ALA A 207 -14.12 -17.40 14.39
CA ALA A 207 -15.51 -17.44 13.98
C ALA A 207 -16.16 -18.81 14.24
N ALA A 208 -15.43 -19.91 14.01
CA ALA A 208 -15.89 -21.26 14.35
C ALA A 208 -16.05 -21.45 15.87
N ALA A 209 -15.07 -21.04 16.67
CA ALA A 209 -15.10 -21.13 18.12
C ALA A 209 -16.29 -20.36 18.73
N VAL A 210 -16.62 -19.18 18.19
CA VAL A 210 -17.80 -18.40 18.58
C VAL A 210 -19.10 -19.18 18.29
N ARG A 211 -19.22 -19.81 17.12
CA ARG A 211 -20.39 -20.65 16.77
C ARG A 211 -20.51 -21.87 17.68
N GLU A 212 -19.38 -22.46 18.04
CA GLU A 212 -19.29 -23.63 18.94
C GLU A 212 -19.40 -23.26 20.43
N LYS A 213 -19.60 -21.98 20.76
CA LYS A 213 -19.67 -21.45 22.14
C LYS A 213 -18.41 -21.68 22.97
N ARG A 214 -17.26 -21.83 22.32
CA ARG A 214 -15.91 -21.92 22.93
C ARG A 214 -15.34 -20.52 23.15
N TYR A 215 -15.98 -19.75 24.03
CA TYR A 215 -15.71 -18.31 24.17
C TYR A 215 -14.29 -17.99 24.67
N GLU A 216 -13.75 -18.77 25.59
CA GLU A 216 -12.36 -18.58 26.08
C GLU A 216 -11.34 -18.79 24.97
N TYR A 217 -11.53 -19.82 24.15
CA TYR A 217 -10.69 -20.06 22.97
C TYR A 217 -10.82 -18.93 21.95
N ALA A 218 -12.04 -18.45 21.68
CA ALA A 218 -12.26 -17.30 20.80
C ALA A 218 -11.56 -16.02 21.30
N ASN A 219 -11.54 -15.78 22.62
CA ASN A 219 -10.83 -14.66 23.24
C ASN A 219 -9.31 -14.79 23.08
N LYS A 220 -8.76 -15.99 23.28
CA LYS A 220 -7.32 -16.25 23.04
C LYS A 220 -6.93 -16.04 21.58
N LEU A 221 -7.75 -16.52 20.64
CA LEU A 221 -7.54 -16.28 19.21
C LEU A 221 -7.56 -14.79 18.88
N ALA A 222 -8.52 -14.03 19.43
CA ALA A 222 -8.59 -12.58 19.23
C ALA A 222 -7.33 -11.87 19.75
N ALA A 223 -6.87 -12.23 20.95
CA ALA A 223 -5.65 -11.68 21.53
C ALA A 223 -4.41 -12.04 20.68
N ALA A 224 -4.30 -13.28 20.21
CA ALA A 224 -3.21 -13.73 19.37
C ALA A 224 -3.20 -13.01 18.00
N VAL A 225 -4.36 -12.83 17.36
CA VAL A 225 -4.50 -12.07 16.11
C VAL A 225 -4.01 -10.64 16.28
N SER A 226 -4.43 -9.95 17.35
CA SER A 226 -3.99 -8.58 17.63
C SER A 226 -2.47 -8.48 17.80
N GLN A 227 -1.86 -9.43 18.51
CA GLN A 227 -0.41 -9.45 18.72
C GLN A 227 0.36 -9.83 17.45
N LEU A 228 -0.13 -10.83 16.70
CA LEU A 228 0.45 -11.23 15.42
C LEU A 228 0.41 -10.09 14.41
N ARG A 229 -0.64 -9.28 14.37
CA ARG A 229 -0.68 -8.11 13.49
C ARG A 229 0.49 -7.16 13.76
N THR A 230 0.72 -6.83 15.03
CA THR A 230 1.83 -5.95 15.43
C THR A 230 3.19 -6.57 15.09
N ALA A 231 3.35 -7.88 15.28
CA ALA A 231 4.57 -8.59 14.92
C ALA A 231 4.76 -8.66 13.39
N GLY A 232 3.67 -8.85 12.65
CA GLY A 232 3.64 -8.94 11.20
C GLY A 232 3.99 -7.63 10.50
N GLU A 233 3.59 -6.48 11.06
CA GLU A 233 4.05 -5.16 10.60
C GLU A 233 5.57 -5.00 10.75
N ARG A 234 6.14 -5.50 11.85
CA ARG A 234 7.60 -5.49 12.07
C ARG A 234 8.34 -6.44 11.12
N LEU A 235 7.79 -7.63 10.88
CA LEU A 235 8.34 -8.58 9.92
C LEU A 235 8.27 -8.03 8.50
N GLY A 236 7.19 -7.33 8.14
CA GLY A 236 7.07 -6.62 6.88
C GLY A 236 8.19 -5.60 6.69
N LYS A 237 8.52 -4.84 7.74
CA LYS A 237 9.68 -3.92 7.72
C LYS A 237 11.01 -4.63 7.44
N TYR A 238 11.26 -5.80 8.05
CA TYR A 238 12.47 -6.57 7.73
C TYR A 238 12.50 -7.05 6.28
N GLU A 239 11.34 -7.39 5.70
CA GLU A 239 11.24 -7.78 4.29
C GLU A 239 11.63 -6.63 3.35
N ILE A 240 11.18 -5.41 3.66
CA ILE A 240 11.54 -4.20 2.92
C ILE A 240 13.03 -3.89 3.05
N GLU A 241 13.56 -3.93 4.28
CA GLU A 241 15.00 -3.71 4.52
C GLU A 241 15.88 -4.76 3.82
N LYS A 242 15.43 -6.01 3.76
CA LYS A 242 16.07 -7.09 3.01
C LYS A 242 16.07 -6.77 1.51
N ARG A 243 14.93 -6.38 0.95
CA ARG A 243 14.80 -5.99 -0.46
C ARG A 243 15.72 -4.82 -0.80
N HIS A 244 15.76 -3.80 0.06
CA HIS A 244 16.67 -2.67 -0.10
C HIS A 244 18.14 -3.11 -0.19
N ALA A 245 18.54 -4.01 0.70
CA ALA A 245 19.90 -4.51 0.73
C ALA A 245 20.24 -5.29 -0.55
N ILE A 246 19.28 -6.02 -1.13
CA ILE A 246 19.45 -6.69 -2.43
C ILE A 246 19.60 -5.66 -3.56
N ASP A 247 18.71 -4.66 -3.62
CA ASP A 247 18.73 -3.62 -4.65
C ASP A 247 19.99 -2.74 -4.59
N THR A 248 20.66 -2.68 -3.43
CA THR A 248 21.96 -1.99 -3.24
C THR A 248 23.15 -2.94 -3.29
N GLU A 249 22.94 -4.18 -3.73
CA GLU A 249 23.95 -5.24 -3.87
C GLU A 249 24.69 -5.58 -2.56
N ASN A 250 24.11 -5.21 -1.42
CA ASN A 250 24.59 -5.56 -0.09
C ASN A 250 23.97 -6.89 0.36
N TYR A 251 24.43 -7.98 -0.28
CA TYR A 251 23.90 -9.32 -0.04
C TYR A 251 24.13 -9.81 1.40
N GLU A 252 25.21 -9.39 2.07
CA GLU A 252 25.47 -9.74 3.46
C GLU A 252 24.41 -9.14 4.39
N ARG A 253 24.06 -7.86 4.20
CA ARG A 253 22.97 -7.23 4.95
C ARG A 253 21.63 -7.87 4.64
N ALA A 254 21.38 -8.27 3.39
CA ALA A 254 20.16 -8.98 3.02
C ALA A 254 20.06 -10.34 3.74
N LYS A 255 21.16 -11.09 3.83
CA LYS A 255 21.23 -12.36 4.56
C LYS A 255 20.92 -12.16 6.05
N ILE A 256 21.56 -11.19 6.69
CA ILE A 256 21.31 -10.86 8.11
C ILE A 256 19.84 -10.51 8.33
N LYS A 257 19.23 -9.71 7.44
CA LYS A 257 17.81 -9.33 7.56
C LYS A 257 16.86 -10.50 7.38
N LYS A 258 17.20 -11.44 6.51
CA LYS A 258 16.46 -12.71 6.37
C LYS A 258 16.50 -13.52 7.65
N GLU A 259 17.69 -13.76 8.21
CA GLU A 259 17.88 -14.52 9.45
C GLU A 259 17.15 -13.86 10.64
N GLN A 260 17.24 -12.53 10.77
CA GLN A 260 16.50 -11.77 11.79
C GLN A 260 14.97 -11.93 11.66
N ALA A 261 14.45 -11.93 10.43
CA ALA A 261 13.03 -12.10 10.20
C ALA A 261 12.56 -13.53 10.53
N GLU A 262 13.33 -14.54 10.15
CA GLU A 262 13.04 -15.95 10.46
C GLU A 262 13.08 -16.19 11.98
N GLU A 263 14.15 -15.78 12.65
CA GLU A 263 14.30 -15.90 14.10
C GLU A 263 13.17 -15.18 14.85
N TYR A 264 12.86 -13.93 14.47
CA TYR A 264 11.79 -13.17 15.12
C TYR A 264 10.42 -13.83 14.90
N ARG A 265 10.15 -14.36 13.70
CA ARG A 265 8.90 -15.06 13.40
C ARG A 265 8.76 -16.31 14.27
N GLU A 266 9.80 -17.14 14.35
CA GLU A 266 9.79 -18.35 15.19
C GLU A 266 9.55 -18.03 16.67
N GLN A 267 10.22 -17.00 17.20
CA GLN A 267 10.03 -16.57 18.59
C GLN A 267 8.60 -16.10 18.84
N VAL A 268 8.01 -15.31 17.94
CA VAL A 268 6.62 -14.85 18.04
C VAL A 268 5.65 -16.02 17.98
N TYR A 269 5.85 -16.95 17.04
CA TYR A 269 4.96 -18.10 16.85
C TYR A 269 4.97 -19.02 18.07
N LYS A 270 6.14 -19.24 18.65
CA LYS A 270 6.31 -20.00 19.89
C LYS A 270 5.70 -19.28 21.09
N ALA A 271 5.94 -17.98 21.23
CA ALA A 271 5.42 -17.20 22.36
C ALA A 271 3.88 -17.17 22.38
N LEU A 272 3.27 -17.05 21.20
CA LEU A 272 1.82 -17.04 21.01
C LEU A 272 1.20 -18.44 20.90
N GLU A 273 2.01 -19.50 20.89
CA GLU A 273 1.56 -20.89 20.74
C GLU A 273 0.63 -21.07 19.53
N ILE A 274 1.03 -20.50 18.39
CA ILE A 274 0.19 -20.46 17.18
C ILE A 274 -0.21 -21.86 16.72
N GLU A 275 0.67 -22.86 16.85
CA GLU A 275 0.35 -24.25 16.49
C GLU A 275 -0.77 -24.83 17.35
N ASP A 276 -0.77 -24.56 18.66
CA ASP A 276 -1.82 -25.03 19.60
C ASP A 276 -3.13 -24.29 19.35
N LEU A 277 -3.06 -22.98 19.07
CA LEU A 277 -4.23 -22.15 18.74
C LEU A 277 -4.85 -22.48 17.39
N LEU A 278 -4.13 -23.11 16.46
CA LEU A 278 -4.70 -23.51 15.17
C LEU A 278 -5.45 -24.85 15.24
N GLU A 279 -5.22 -25.64 16.30
CA GLU A 279 -5.84 -26.94 16.54
C GLU A 279 -5.79 -27.86 15.31
N ARG A 280 -4.70 -27.82 14.51
CA ARG A 280 -4.59 -28.60 13.27
C ARG A 280 -4.59 -30.11 13.53
N LYS A 281 -4.16 -30.53 14.72
CA LYS A 281 -4.10 -31.93 15.17
C LYS A 281 -5.32 -32.35 16.01
N GLY A 282 -6.36 -31.51 16.04
CA GLY A 282 -7.55 -31.72 16.86
C GLY A 282 -7.64 -30.76 18.03
N LYS A 283 -8.75 -30.87 18.76
CA LYS A 283 -9.12 -29.98 19.87
C LYS A 283 -8.08 -30.03 20.99
N VAL A 284 -7.70 -28.87 21.51
CA VAL A 284 -6.80 -28.73 22.65
C VAL A 284 -7.58 -28.16 23.83
N GLU A 285 -7.90 -28.98 24.83
CA GLU A 285 -8.74 -28.56 25.98
C GLU A 285 -8.16 -27.35 26.74
N ARG A 286 -6.84 -27.17 26.73
CA ARG A 286 -6.17 -26.01 27.35
C ARG A 286 -6.60 -24.68 26.73
N ASN A 287 -7.03 -24.68 25.47
CA ASN A 287 -7.49 -23.48 24.80
C ASN A 287 -8.83 -22.97 25.38
N ASP A 288 -9.64 -23.86 25.95
CA ASP A 288 -10.94 -23.52 26.56
C ASP A 288 -10.84 -23.08 28.03
N LEU A 289 -9.67 -23.20 28.65
CA LEU A 289 -9.44 -22.78 30.03
C LEU A 289 -9.11 -21.29 30.13
N VAL A 290 -9.55 -20.62 31.20
CA VAL A 290 -9.18 -19.21 31.47
C VAL A 290 -7.66 -19.11 31.67
N ASP A 291 -7.00 -18.19 30.97
CA ASP A 291 -5.57 -17.97 31.14
C ASP A 291 -5.32 -17.18 32.44
N SER A 292 -4.77 -17.85 33.46
CA SER A 292 -4.44 -17.21 34.74
C SER A 292 -3.22 -16.29 34.63
N LYS A 293 -2.45 -16.42 33.54
CA LYS A 293 -1.31 -15.57 33.23
C LYS A 293 -1.82 -14.53 32.24
N GLY A 294 -1.73 -13.25 32.60
CA GLY A 294 -2.19 -12.13 31.77
C GLY A 294 -1.58 -12.12 30.35
N PRO A 295 -1.96 -11.14 29.50
CA PRO A 295 -1.62 -11.14 28.08
C PRO A 295 -0.13 -11.37 27.84
N ARG A 296 0.19 -12.41 27.08
CA ARG A 296 1.56 -12.80 26.75
C ARG A 296 2.28 -11.64 26.10
N LYS A 297 3.51 -11.34 26.54
CA LYS A 297 4.33 -10.27 25.94
C LYS A 297 5.06 -10.80 24.73
N LEU A 298 5.01 -10.05 23.63
CA LEU A 298 5.81 -10.34 22.44
C LEU A 298 7.31 -10.33 22.77
N PRO A 299 8.10 -11.24 22.18
CA PRO A 299 9.55 -11.22 22.33
C PRO A 299 10.13 -9.91 21.79
N ALA A 300 11.24 -9.48 22.39
CA ALA A 300 11.99 -8.34 21.87
C ALA A 300 12.62 -8.74 20.53
N PRO A 301 12.68 -7.82 19.55
CA PRO A 301 13.34 -8.11 18.28
C PRO A 301 14.83 -8.47 18.50
N PRO A 302 15.37 -9.46 17.77
CA PRO A 302 16.76 -9.87 17.91
C PRO A 302 17.70 -8.68 17.65
N ARG A 303 18.54 -8.36 18.64
CA ARG A 303 19.56 -7.31 18.50
C ARG A 303 20.74 -7.85 17.71
N GLN A 304 21.32 -7.01 16.85
CA GLN A 304 22.56 -7.35 16.15
C GLN A 304 23.65 -7.69 17.17
N ARG A 305 24.02 -8.98 17.28
CA ARG A 305 25.32 -9.36 17.81
C ARG A 305 26.33 -9.03 16.71
N LEU A 306 26.92 -7.84 16.77
CA LEU A 306 28.17 -7.58 16.05
C LEU A 306 29.16 -8.65 16.52
N LYS A 307 29.46 -9.62 15.66
CA LYS A 307 30.58 -10.53 15.89
C LYS A 307 31.82 -9.66 15.88
N ALA A 308 32.29 -9.26 17.06
CA ALA A 308 33.62 -8.70 17.21
C ALA A 308 34.57 -9.71 16.57
N HIS A 309 35.18 -9.33 15.44
CA HIS A 309 36.27 -10.12 14.88
C HIS A 309 37.33 -10.21 15.97
N SER A 310 37.50 -11.42 16.49
CA SER A 310 38.62 -11.83 17.31
C SER A 310 39.88 -11.41 16.58
N ARG A 311 40.50 -10.32 17.02
CA ARG A 311 41.89 -10.04 16.67
C ARG A 311 42.71 -11.18 17.27
N ASP A 312 43.41 -11.88 16.40
CA ASP A 312 44.35 -12.94 16.74
C ASP A 312 45.22 -12.52 17.92
N THR A 313 45.16 -13.33 18.96
CA THR A 313 46.10 -13.35 20.06
C THR A 313 47.42 -13.91 19.52
N SER A 314 48.46 -13.09 19.46
CA SER A 314 49.84 -13.57 19.50
C SER A 314 50.56 -12.85 20.66
N PRO A 315 51.48 -13.51 21.37
CA PRO A 315 51.86 -13.12 22.73
C PRO A 315 52.88 -11.98 22.73
N ALA A 316 52.73 -11.06 23.67
CA ALA A 316 53.68 -9.99 23.94
C ALA A 316 54.96 -10.52 24.63
N PRO A 317 56.15 -9.98 24.33
CA PRO A 317 57.28 -10.04 25.24
C PRO A 317 57.23 -8.87 26.23
N ALA A 318 57.61 -9.18 27.48
CA ALA A 318 57.57 -8.30 28.63
C ALA A 318 58.58 -7.14 28.51
N TYR A 319 58.12 -5.91 28.69
CA TYR A 319 58.92 -4.81 29.24
C TYR A 319 58.01 -3.90 30.07
N THR A 320 58.42 -3.68 31.31
CA THR A 320 57.81 -2.79 32.31
C THR A 320 57.89 -1.32 31.87
N PRO A 321 56.84 -0.53 32.16
CA PRO A 321 57.03 0.91 32.31
C PRO A 321 56.53 1.42 33.66
N THR A 322 57.40 2.23 34.25
CA THR A 322 57.19 3.15 35.36
C THR A 322 56.02 4.12 35.11
N ALA A 323 55.26 4.39 36.17
CA ALA A 323 54.27 5.48 36.27
C ALA A 323 54.96 6.87 36.14
N PRO A 324 54.28 8.02 35.89
CA PRO A 324 53.16 8.45 36.74
C PRO A 324 52.08 9.42 36.17
N THR A 325 51.04 9.61 37.00
CA THR A 325 50.23 10.82 37.27
C THR A 325 49.04 11.25 36.39
N HIS A 326 47.84 10.98 36.94
CA HIS A 326 46.64 11.82 37.11
C HIS A 326 46.41 13.10 36.28
N LEU A 327 45.24 13.15 35.62
CA LEU A 327 44.28 14.27 35.69
C LEU A 327 42.83 13.72 35.62
N PRO A 328 41.86 14.23 36.40
CA PRO A 328 40.47 13.73 36.42
C PRO A 328 39.57 14.38 35.33
N PRO A 329 38.48 13.70 34.89
CA PRO A 329 37.51 14.26 33.95
C PRO A 329 36.48 15.17 34.66
N PRO A 330 36.00 16.26 34.01
CA PRO A 330 34.93 17.06 34.58
C PRO A 330 33.55 16.40 34.41
N ARG A 331 32.75 16.59 35.48
CA ARG A 331 31.41 16.05 35.73
C ARG A 331 30.35 16.46 34.69
N LEU A 332 29.45 15.51 34.46
CA LEU A 332 28.12 15.68 33.88
C LEU A 332 27.29 16.72 34.66
N THR A 333 26.59 17.59 33.93
CA THR A 333 25.32 18.18 34.40
C THR A 333 24.25 18.00 33.33
N SER A 334 23.20 17.32 33.75
CA SER A 334 21.97 17.03 33.03
C SER A 334 21.00 18.20 33.15
N THR A 335 20.55 18.76 32.03
CA THR A 335 19.24 19.43 31.94
C THR A 335 18.66 19.19 30.53
N PRO A 336 17.40 18.70 30.41
CA PRO A 336 16.72 18.62 29.12
C PRO A 336 16.14 19.98 28.72
N PRO A 337 16.22 20.39 27.43
CA PRO A 337 15.65 21.65 26.98
C PRO A 337 14.12 21.59 26.92
N LYS A 338 13.50 22.68 27.39
CA LYS A 338 12.06 22.96 27.42
C LYS A 338 11.50 23.13 25.99
N PRO A 339 10.28 22.65 25.68
CA PRO A 339 9.67 22.85 24.36
C PRO A 339 9.26 24.32 24.13
N PRO A 340 9.30 24.82 22.88
CA PRO A 340 8.93 26.20 22.55
C PRO A 340 7.40 26.44 22.69
N PRO A 341 6.99 27.69 22.95
CA PRO A 341 5.59 28.05 23.18
C PRO A 341 4.74 28.01 21.91
N THR A 342 3.48 27.62 22.07
CA THR A 342 2.44 27.61 21.04
C THR A 342 2.09 29.04 20.56
N PRO A 343 1.86 29.26 19.26
CA PRO A 343 1.36 30.54 18.75
C PRO A 343 -0.13 30.74 19.13
N PRO A 344 -0.56 31.99 19.34
CA PRO A 344 -1.92 32.31 19.77
C PRO A 344 -2.96 32.10 18.66
N LYS A 345 -4.17 31.71 19.07
CA LYS A 345 -5.36 31.58 18.22
C LYS A 345 -5.75 32.97 17.68
N SER A 346 -5.76 33.14 16.36
CA SER A 346 -6.40 34.29 15.70
C SER A 346 -7.89 34.03 15.45
N PRO A 347 -8.73 35.08 15.53
CA PRO A 347 -10.19 34.96 15.63
C PRO A 347 -10.88 34.70 14.28
N SER A 348 -12.07 34.12 14.36
CA SER A 348 -12.99 33.84 13.24
C SER A 348 -13.43 35.13 12.52
N PRO A 349 -13.55 35.13 11.18
CA PRO A 349 -14.10 36.27 10.44
C PRO A 349 -15.65 36.34 10.54
N PRO A 350 -16.25 37.54 10.51
CA PRO A 350 -17.70 37.75 10.57
C PRO A 350 -18.40 37.47 9.22
N PRO A 351 -19.74 37.30 9.22
CA PRO A 351 -20.50 36.91 8.04
C PRO A 351 -20.63 38.07 7.02
N ILE A 352 -20.36 37.78 5.76
CA ILE A 352 -20.53 38.72 4.65
C ILE A 352 -22.02 38.81 4.29
N LYS A 353 -22.58 40.01 4.42
CA LYS A 353 -23.90 40.38 3.91
C LYS A 353 -23.82 40.61 2.40
N ALA A 354 -24.82 40.11 1.69
CA ALA A 354 -25.05 40.36 0.27
C ALA A 354 -25.31 41.86 -0.01
N PRO A 355 -24.82 42.42 -1.13
CA PRO A 355 -25.34 43.64 -1.71
C PRO A 355 -26.28 43.35 -2.89
N THR A 356 -27.36 44.13 -2.91
CA THR A 356 -28.49 44.09 -3.83
C THR A 356 -28.31 45.12 -4.96
N ALA A 357 -28.57 44.69 -6.22
CA ALA A 357 -28.96 45.47 -7.42
C ALA A 357 -27.94 46.37 -8.16
N PRO A 358 -28.18 46.77 -9.44
CA PRO A 358 -28.84 46.07 -10.57
C PRO A 358 -28.02 46.06 -11.89
N LEU A 359 -28.45 45.25 -12.86
CA LEU A 359 -27.92 45.14 -14.23
C LEU A 359 -27.98 46.46 -15.04
N PRO A 360 -27.09 46.58 -16.05
CA PRO A 360 -27.46 47.12 -17.35
C PRO A 360 -27.39 46.06 -18.46
N ASP A 361 -28.47 46.01 -19.22
CA ASP A 361 -28.75 45.21 -20.41
C ASP A 361 -28.14 45.88 -21.65
N LEU A 362 -27.27 45.20 -22.42
CA LEU A 362 -26.95 45.58 -23.81
C LEU A 362 -26.39 44.40 -24.63
N ARG A 363 -27.25 43.96 -25.56
CA ARG A 363 -27.16 43.13 -26.79
C ARG A 363 -25.79 42.73 -27.40
N PRO A 364 -25.74 41.59 -28.13
CA PRO A 364 -24.51 41.04 -28.74
C PRO A 364 -24.23 41.57 -30.15
N PRO A 365 -22.95 41.61 -30.59
CA PRO A 365 -22.62 41.67 -32.01
C PRO A 365 -22.02 40.36 -32.55
N HIS A 366 -22.71 39.84 -33.57
CA HIS A 366 -22.22 39.28 -34.83
C HIS A 366 -20.97 38.36 -34.88
N GLN A 367 -21.25 37.13 -35.34
CA GLN A 367 -20.35 36.23 -36.05
C GLN A 367 -19.47 36.95 -37.09
N GLN A 368 -18.17 36.72 -37.02
CA GLN A 368 -17.30 36.73 -38.20
C GLN A 368 -16.51 35.43 -38.28
N VAL A 369 -16.69 34.76 -39.40
CA VAL A 369 -16.01 33.55 -39.85
C VAL A 369 -14.60 33.92 -40.29
N ILE A 370 -13.58 33.27 -39.74
CA ILE A 370 -12.20 33.37 -40.23
C ILE A 370 -11.75 31.98 -40.69
N THR A 371 -11.52 31.86 -42.00
CA THR A 371 -10.94 30.69 -42.67
C THR A 371 -9.41 30.66 -42.53
N PRO A 372 -8.78 29.48 -42.46
CA PRO A 372 -7.33 29.35 -42.26
C PRO A 372 -6.52 29.53 -43.56
N ARG A 373 -5.33 30.15 -43.46
CA ARG A 373 -4.33 30.28 -44.54
C ARG A 373 -3.10 29.40 -44.24
N PRO A 374 -2.46 28.76 -45.23
CA PRO A 374 -1.41 27.75 -45.00
C PRO A 374 -0.03 28.37 -44.73
N PRO A 375 0.93 27.57 -44.19
CA PRO A 375 2.22 28.05 -43.71
C PRO A 375 3.27 28.17 -44.84
N PRO A 376 4.27 29.06 -44.71
CA PRO A 376 5.50 28.98 -45.50
C PRO A 376 6.58 28.14 -44.79
N SER A 377 7.42 27.47 -45.58
CA SER A 377 8.67 26.78 -45.17
C SER A 377 9.77 27.16 -46.17
N PRO A 378 11.06 26.88 -45.93
CA PRO A 378 11.86 27.01 -44.71
C PRO A 378 13.08 27.93 -44.93
N GLY A 379 13.42 28.76 -43.94
CA GLY A 379 14.63 29.58 -43.94
C GLY A 379 15.81 28.87 -43.28
N ARG A 380 16.91 28.71 -44.02
CA ARG A 380 18.17 28.06 -43.64
C ARG A 380 18.96 28.95 -42.67
N ALA A 381 19.12 28.52 -41.42
CA ALA A 381 20.04 29.13 -40.47
C ALA A 381 20.91 28.05 -39.82
N HIS A 382 22.23 28.23 -39.92
CA HIS A 382 23.27 27.33 -39.44
C HIS A 382 23.34 27.34 -37.91
N LEU A 383 23.27 26.16 -37.29
CA LEU A 383 23.59 25.92 -35.88
C LEU A 383 25.10 25.60 -35.75
N PRO A 384 25.84 26.16 -34.78
CA PRO A 384 27.16 25.67 -34.42
C PRO A 384 27.06 24.40 -33.56
N ALA A 385 28.00 23.47 -33.77
CA ALA A 385 28.07 22.16 -33.11
C ALA A 385 28.44 22.26 -31.61
N PRO A 386 27.94 21.34 -30.75
CA PRO A 386 28.33 21.28 -29.35
C PRO A 386 29.67 20.55 -29.16
N PRO A 387 30.48 20.90 -28.14
CA PRO A 387 31.70 20.17 -27.80
C PRO A 387 31.41 18.85 -27.07
N SER A 388 32.25 17.84 -27.32
CA SER A 388 32.20 16.49 -26.72
C SER A 388 32.29 16.49 -25.19
N PRO A 389 31.66 15.51 -24.49
CA PRO A 389 31.66 15.45 -23.04
C PRO A 389 32.95 14.82 -22.47
N ALA A 390 33.46 15.43 -21.41
CA ALA A 390 34.45 14.84 -20.50
C ALA A 390 33.81 13.71 -19.64
N PRO A 391 34.60 12.74 -19.15
CA PRO A 391 34.07 11.59 -18.41
C PRO A 391 33.54 12.00 -17.03
N TYR A 392 32.24 11.83 -16.81
CA TYR A 392 31.61 11.98 -15.50
C TYR A 392 31.77 10.69 -14.69
N THR A 393 32.48 10.79 -13.57
CA THR A 393 32.43 9.79 -12.50
C THR A 393 31.02 9.76 -11.92
N THR A 394 30.33 8.63 -12.05
CA THR A 394 29.00 8.40 -11.46
C THR A 394 29.08 8.33 -9.94
N PRO A 395 28.36 9.18 -9.18
CA PRO A 395 28.14 8.93 -7.76
C PRO A 395 27.14 7.76 -7.58
N PRO A 396 27.22 7.01 -6.47
CA PRO A 396 26.38 5.85 -6.26
C PRO A 396 24.89 6.24 -6.23
N SER A 397 24.11 5.51 -7.04
CA SER A 397 22.65 5.58 -7.11
C SER A 397 22.04 5.21 -5.74
N HIS A 398 21.70 6.23 -4.94
CA HIS A 398 20.75 6.04 -3.85
C HIS A 398 19.36 5.89 -4.44
N SER A 399 18.85 4.66 -4.50
CA SER A 399 17.43 4.42 -4.79
C SER A 399 16.58 5.06 -3.69
N PRO A 400 15.74 6.07 -4.00
CA PRO A 400 14.96 6.79 -2.99
C PRO A 400 13.89 5.93 -2.32
N TYR A 401 13.68 4.70 -2.78
CA TYR A 401 12.58 3.80 -2.41
C TYR A 401 12.57 3.35 -0.92
N TYR A 402 13.64 3.61 -0.14
CA TYR A 402 13.89 2.83 1.09
C TYR A 402 14.13 3.62 2.39
N SER A 403 13.84 4.93 2.43
CA SER A 403 14.03 5.77 3.64
C SER A 403 12.74 6.12 4.41
N TYR A 404 11.66 5.37 4.23
CA TYR A 404 10.30 5.85 4.50
C TYR A 404 9.67 5.44 5.84
N ASP A 405 8.80 6.34 6.33
CA ASP A 405 7.82 6.08 7.39
C ASP A 405 6.52 5.61 6.71
N GLU A 406 6.31 4.29 6.71
CA GLU A 406 5.40 3.60 5.78
C GLU A 406 3.92 3.59 6.17
N ARG A 407 3.48 4.37 7.16
CA ARG A 407 2.05 4.37 7.51
C ARG A 407 1.22 5.00 6.40
N ALA A 408 0.35 4.22 5.78
CA ALA A 408 -0.78 4.76 5.03
C ALA A 408 -1.57 5.68 5.96
N LEU A 409 -1.78 6.92 5.56
CA LEU A 409 -2.72 7.79 6.25
C LEU A 409 -4.12 7.18 6.06
N PRO A 410 -4.91 6.97 7.13
CA PRO A 410 -6.28 6.50 6.98
C PRO A 410 -7.02 7.50 6.08
N ALA A 411 -7.84 6.97 5.16
CA ALA A 411 -8.69 7.79 4.31
C ALA A 411 -9.47 8.77 5.19
N LEU A 412 -9.30 10.08 4.93
CA LEU A 412 -10.24 11.08 5.41
C LEU A 412 -11.60 10.65 4.88
N LYS A 413 -12.51 10.23 5.78
CA LYS A 413 -13.92 10.08 5.45
C LYS A 413 -14.39 11.48 5.00
N GLN A 414 -14.59 11.65 3.69
CA GLN A 414 -15.36 12.76 3.15
C GLN A 414 -16.82 12.35 3.11
#